data_AF-A0A1I6UXC0-F1
#
_entry.id   AF-A0A1I6UXC0-F1
#
_cell.length_a   1.000
_cell.length_b   1.000
_cell.length_c   1.000
_cell.angle_alpha   90.00
_cell.angle_beta   90.00
_cell.angle_gamma   90.00
#
_symmetry.space_group_name_H-M   'P 1'
#
loop_
_entity.id
_entity.type
_entity.pdbx_description
1 polymer ?
#
loop_
_entity_poly.entity_id
_entity_poly.type
_entity_poly.pdbx_seq_one_letter_code
_entity_poly.pdbx_strand_id
1 'polypeptide(L)'
;MFLRRPHPHEDESLSGFLHRVAILNGDVEIAYMRRVINVNRQEIDRNLFREESLKKISTLTNQTFARLERMTSNDYLEELQNDYFKLIMLSSRVQYCPFCLHDGRYHRKIWCNSAIIVCPNHKVKLLNLCLCRKPFSYGSLVHNRCEYCNYKLSAIKSVDVMNEDLWNYQMQLVKLFTVPGSRIRIIDLQLNMSQFVTLCRHSLALIRNSRSTIDVGIMVQDLTTGKENYSKGYSICEVIRLYEGFPSNFIQVLTKFFNSLKRTTRHKFDFEKLFANPLYDPIKLVYLDFAAAQQKKRINIGPSFLNRDLYPYISKTVACDILGVQYKVIVDLIKLRILKEVEINYQTLLIRDEVTKLLKLCKGEIMPLNDRVSIREVMPAFARKGITVAWLIFLIINGLLIPGSSERCISIMNVTFDKEVLQICLEQFEIINGLRKGTASMPNGKTDVQFGLATVTGKGVVFNDRVYSNTQMIKNQWFELALRTGSWTIPILYNPDEGEHLVLFDTAGLEVASSIEEGPEIEPAILESYYQALNSLKDQMKLFKQ
;
A
#
# COMPACT_ATOMS: atom_id res chain seq x y z
N MET A 1 4.42 -3.28 42.48
CA MET A 1 5.78 -3.67 42.05
C MET A 1 6.72 -2.50 42.31
N PHE A 2 7.77 -2.67 43.12
CA PHE A 2 8.76 -1.61 43.37
C PHE A 2 9.83 -1.67 42.28
N LEU A 3 9.82 -0.69 41.36
CA LEU A 3 10.84 -0.58 40.32
C LEU A 3 11.85 0.52 40.67
N ARG A 4 13.14 0.23 40.44
CA ARG A 4 14.18 1.25 40.31
C ARG A 4 13.94 2.03 39.02
N ARG A 5 13.68 3.33 39.14
CA ARG A 5 13.26 4.22 38.05
C ARG A 5 14.40 5.19 37.72
N PRO A 6 15.24 4.93 36.70
CA PRO A 6 16.20 5.93 36.25
C PRO A 6 15.48 7.20 35.80
N HIS A 7 16.15 8.35 35.92
CA HIS A 7 15.63 9.57 35.29
C HIS A 7 15.82 9.47 33.76
N PRO A 8 14.78 9.73 32.95
CA PRO A 8 14.92 9.79 31.49
C PRO A 8 15.82 10.96 31.08
N HIS A 9 16.62 10.83 30.02
CA HIS A 9 17.30 11.98 29.42
C HIS A 9 16.36 12.70 28.42
N GLU A 10 16.61 13.98 28.14
CA GLU A 10 15.70 14.80 27.30
C GLU A 10 15.59 14.29 25.86
N ASP A 11 16.69 13.79 25.29
CA ASP A 11 16.76 13.30 23.91
C ASP A 11 16.85 11.77 23.82
N GLU A 12 16.55 11.06 24.91
CA GLU A 12 16.55 9.61 24.97
C GLU A 12 15.34 9.01 24.25
N SER A 13 15.57 7.95 23.46
CA SER A 13 14.49 7.15 22.88
C SER A 13 13.74 6.39 23.97
N LEU A 14 12.43 6.20 23.83
CA LEU A 14 11.64 5.44 24.79
C LEU A 14 12.14 3.99 24.90
N SER A 15 12.52 3.37 23.79
CA SER A 15 13.13 2.03 23.78
C SER A 15 14.43 1.97 24.60
N GLY A 16 15.33 2.94 24.43
CA GLY A 16 16.55 3.06 25.24
C GLY A 16 16.26 3.21 26.74
N PHE A 17 15.28 4.04 27.09
CA PHE A 17 14.84 4.23 28.47
C PHE A 17 14.28 2.94 29.08
N LEU A 18 13.40 2.23 28.37
CA LEU A 18 12.83 0.97 28.85
C LEU A 18 13.90 -0.12 29.05
N HIS A 19 14.92 -0.17 28.20
CA HIS A 19 16.06 -1.08 28.41
C HIS A 19 16.86 -0.72 29.66
N ARG A 20 17.09 0.56 29.96
CA ARG A 20 17.72 0.98 31.21
C ARG A 20 16.88 0.64 32.43
N VAL A 21 15.56 0.84 32.36
CA VAL A 21 14.63 0.43 33.42
C VAL A 21 14.73 -1.08 33.66
N ALA A 22 14.66 -1.90 32.61
CA ALA A 22 14.76 -3.36 32.73
C ALA A 22 16.07 -3.79 33.43
N ILE A 23 17.20 -3.31 32.92
CA ILE A 23 18.54 -3.66 33.43
C ILE A 23 18.72 -3.24 34.90
N LEU A 24 18.25 -2.04 35.27
CA LEU A 24 18.34 -1.59 36.67
C LEU A 24 17.49 -2.41 37.64
N ASN A 25 16.50 -3.15 37.13
CA ASN A 25 15.63 -4.02 37.91
C ASN A 25 16.05 -5.50 37.82
N GLY A 26 17.23 -5.81 37.29
CA GLY A 26 17.79 -7.16 37.23
C GLY A 26 17.32 -7.99 36.03
N ASP A 27 16.53 -7.41 35.12
CA ASP A 27 16.16 -8.08 33.88
C ASP A 27 17.33 -8.03 32.89
N VAL A 28 17.84 -9.20 32.50
CA VAL A 28 18.87 -9.32 31.46
C VAL A 28 18.31 -8.90 30.09
N GLU A 29 17.02 -9.12 29.87
CA GLU A 29 16.32 -8.80 28.63
C GLU A 29 15.03 -8.01 28.87
N ILE A 30 14.65 -7.17 27.91
CA ILE A 30 13.39 -6.40 27.94
C ILE A 30 12.13 -7.29 27.85
N ALA A 31 12.28 -8.62 27.72
CA ALA A 31 11.18 -9.57 27.55
C ALA A 31 10.18 -9.55 28.72
N TYR A 32 10.63 -9.39 29.96
CA TYR A 32 9.73 -9.24 31.10
C TYR A 32 8.94 -7.94 31.03
N MET A 33 9.63 -6.80 30.89
CA MET A 33 9.02 -5.48 30.73
C MET A 33 7.99 -5.46 29.60
N ARG A 34 8.29 -6.10 28.45
CA ARG A 34 7.38 -6.25 27.31
C ARG A 34 6.05 -6.88 27.67
N ARG A 35 6.08 -7.98 28.44
CA ARG A 35 4.88 -8.68 28.89
C ARG A 35 4.07 -7.80 29.84
N VAL A 36 4.74 -7.11 30.77
CA VAL A 36 4.08 -6.23 31.75
C VAL A 36 3.35 -5.06 31.07
N ILE A 37 3.98 -4.41 30.08
CA ILE A 37 3.36 -3.27 29.38
C ILE A 37 2.53 -3.69 28.15
N ASN A 38 2.46 -4.99 27.85
CA ASN A 38 1.76 -5.57 26.70
C ASN A 38 2.17 -4.96 25.34
N VAL A 39 3.48 -4.81 25.10
CA VAL A 39 4.00 -4.35 23.81
C VAL A 39 4.66 -5.48 23.03
N ASN A 40 4.45 -5.47 21.72
CA ASN A 40 5.13 -6.41 20.84
C ASN A 40 6.59 -5.98 20.59
N ARG A 41 7.38 -6.88 19.99
CA ARG A 41 8.80 -6.62 19.71
C ARG A 41 9.00 -5.47 18.73
N GLN A 42 8.14 -5.35 17.72
CA GLN A 42 8.26 -4.34 16.67
C GLN A 42 8.02 -2.93 17.20
N GLU A 43 7.12 -2.77 18.17
CA GLU A 43 6.88 -1.49 18.87
C GLU A 43 8.17 -0.98 19.52
N ILE A 44 8.86 -1.82 20.28
CA ILE A 44 10.14 -1.45 20.91
C ILE A 44 11.25 -1.27 19.87
N ASP A 45 11.40 -2.20 18.93
CA ASP A 45 12.50 -2.14 17.96
C ASP A 45 12.41 -0.86 17.09
N ARG A 46 11.18 -0.40 16.78
CA ARG A 46 10.91 0.82 16.00
C ARG A 46 10.65 2.07 16.83
N ASN A 47 10.67 1.96 18.16
CA ASN A 47 10.32 3.03 19.08
C ASN A 47 8.91 3.62 18.82
N LEU A 48 7.96 2.79 18.38
CA LEU A 48 6.57 3.15 18.10
C LEU A 48 5.66 2.54 19.15
N PHE A 49 4.94 3.36 19.92
CA PHE A 49 4.16 2.89 21.06
C PHE A 49 2.73 3.38 20.96
N ARG A 50 1.77 2.48 21.20
CA ARG A 50 0.35 2.84 21.32
C ARG A 50 0.10 3.65 22.59
N GLU A 51 -0.95 4.45 22.58
CA GLU A 51 -1.39 5.26 23.73
C GLU A 51 -1.60 4.41 24.99
N GLU A 52 -2.26 3.25 24.87
CA GLU A 52 -2.47 2.33 25.99
C GLU A 52 -1.15 1.85 26.62
N SER A 53 -0.17 1.54 25.78
CA SER A 53 1.16 1.14 26.20
C SER A 53 1.87 2.28 26.93
N LEU A 54 1.75 3.52 26.43
CA LEU A 54 2.30 4.72 27.07
C LEU A 54 1.66 4.99 28.44
N LYS A 55 0.35 4.81 28.60
CA LYS A 55 -0.35 4.92 29.91
C LYS A 55 0.18 3.89 30.91
N LYS A 56 0.39 2.64 30.46
CA LYS A 56 0.99 1.59 31.29
C LYS A 56 2.42 1.92 31.68
N ILE A 57 3.25 2.36 30.73
CA ILE A 57 4.64 2.79 31.00
C ILE A 57 4.66 3.98 31.96
N SER A 58 3.79 4.97 31.77
CA SER A 58 3.64 6.15 32.64
C SER A 58 3.40 5.74 34.09
N THR A 59 2.42 4.87 34.31
CA THR A 59 2.08 4.34 35.65
C THR A 59 3.26 3.55 36.25
N LEU A 60 3.89 2.69 35.45
CA LEU A 60 4.96 1.80 35.89
C LEU A 60 6.24 2.57 36.29
N THR A 61 6.61 3.56 35.48
CA THR A 61 7.86 4.32 35.58
C THR A 61 7.72 5.65 36.33
N ASN A 62 6.49 6.03 36.69
CA ASN A 62 6.15 7.32 37.29
C ASN A 62 6.66 8.51 36.45
N GLN A 63 6.49 8.41 35.13
CA GLN A 63 6.80 9.47 34.18
C GLN A 63 5.50 10.01 33.57
N THR A 64 5.44 11.30 33.29
CA THR A 64 4.26 11.89 32.63
C THR A 64 4.08 11.35 31.22
N PHE A 65 2.83 11.14 30.80
CA PHE A 65 2.49 10.69 29.44
C PHE A 65 3.17 11.54 28.36
N ALA A 66 3.05 12.86 28.42
CA ALA A 66 3.63 13.79 27.44
C ALA A 66 5.16 13.68 27.31
N ARG A 67 5.87 13.39 28.42
CA ARG A 67 7.31 13.15 28.38
C ARG A 67 7.63 11.86 27.62
N LEU A 68 6.93 10.77 27.92
CA LEU A 68 7.14 9.48 27.26
C LEU A 68 6.80 9.54 25.78
N GLU A 69 5.72 10.25 25.42
CA GLU A 69 5.30 10.48 24.04
C GLU A 69 6.40 11.18 23.23
N ARG A 70 7.03 12.23 23.77
CA ARG A 70 8.17 12.92 23.11
C ARG A 70 9.38 12.02 22.88
N MET A 71 9.54 10.95 23.67
CA MET A 71 10.61 9.96 23.53
C MET A 71 10.31 8.89 22.47
N THR A 72 9.04 8.75 22.04
CA THR A 72 8.65 7.84 20.95
C THR A 72 9.06 8.38 19.57
N SER A 73 8.88 7.57 18.54
CA SER A 73 8.98 7.95 17.13
C SER A 73 7.60 8.11 16.46
N ASN A 74 6.53 8.26 17.26
CA ASN A 74 5.16 8.41 16.75
C ASN A 74 5.00 9.70 15.94
N ASP A 75 5.67 10.79 16.35
CA ASP A 75 5.74 12.05 15.63
C ASP A 75 6.27 11.88 14.20
N TYR A 76 7.32 11.08 14.01
CA TYR A 76 7.81 10.74 12.67
C TYR A 76 6.78 9.97 11.86
N LEU A 77 6.02 9.08 12.49
CA LEU A 77 5.02 8.26 11.80
C LEU A 77 3.84 9.12 11.32
N GLU A 78 3.39 10.05 12.15
CA GLU A 78 2.34 11.00 11.83
C GLU A 78 2.74 11.92 10.68
N GLU A 79 3.96 12.50 10.73
CA GLU A 79 4.41 13.43 9.70
C GLU A 79 4.74 12.73 8.37
N LEU A 80 5.44 11.59 8.40
CA LEU A 80 5.89 10.89 7.20
C LEU A 80 4.82 10.00 6.58
N GLN A 81 3.78 9.61 7.32
CA GLN A 81 2.91 8.48 6.94
C GLN A 81 3.67 7.15 6.84
N ASN A 82 2.94 6.04 6.88
CA ASN A 82 3.48 4.68 6.99
C ASN A 82 4.56 4.31 5.95
N ASP A 83 4.40 4.74 4.69
CA ASP A 83 5.30 4.32 3.61
C ASP A 83 6.64 5.05 3.67
N TYR A 84 6.66 6.37 3.90
CA TYR A 84 7.91 7.13 4.01
C TYR A 84 8.61 6.90 5.36
N PHE A 85 7.86 6.67 6.44
CA PHE A 85 8.42 6.28 7.74
C PHE A 85 9.36 5.07 7.60
N LYS A 86 8.92 4.02 6.91
CA LYS A 86 9.72 2.79 6.71
C LYS A 86 10.98 3.01 5.87
N LEU A 87 11.02 4.05 5.04
CA LEU A 87 12.19 4.37 4.23
C LEU A 87 13.33 4.92 5.07
N ILE A 88 12.99 5.74 6.07
CA ILE A 88 13.96 6.51 6.86
C ILE A 88 14.21 5.90 8.24
N MET A 89 13.23 5.24 8.85
CA MET A 89 13.37 4.73 10.21
C MET A 89 14.01 3.35 10.26
N LEU A 90 14.88 3.15 11.24
CA LEU A 90 15.51 1.86 11.51
C LEU A 90 14.50 0.87 12.08
N SER A 91 14.40 -0.31 11.48
CA SER A 91 13.38 -1.30 11.84
C SER A 91 13.79 -2.26 12.95
N SER A 92 15.08 -2.60 13.03
CA SER A 92 15.59 -3.61 13.98
C SER A 92 17.07 -3.41 14.33
N ARG A 93 17.70 -2.34 13.84
CA ARG A 93 19.13 -2.08 14.00
C ARG A 93 19.30 -0.84 14.85
N VAL A 94 20.28 -0.90 15.73
CA VAL A 94 20.62 0.22 16.60
C VAL A 94 21.91 0.85 16.10
N GLN A 95 21.97 2.17 16.10
CA GLN A 95 23.19 2.92 15.86
C GLN A 95 23.50 3.81 17.05
N TYR A 96 24.77 4.14 17.27
CA TYR A 96 25.18 4.95 18.40
C TYR A 96 26.50 5.69 18.15
N CYS A 97 26.76 6.71 18.97
CA CYS A 97 28.07 7.35 19.04
C CYS A 97 28.87 6.78 20.22
N PRO A 98 30.10 6.27 20.03
CA PRO A 98 30.96 5.79 21.12
C PRO A 98 31.22 6.83 22.20
N PHE A 99 31.37 8.10 21.81
CA PHE A 99 31.60 9.20 22.74
C PHE A 99 30.34 9.57 23.53
N CYS A 100 29.18 9.68 22.89
CA CYS A 100 27.91 9.86 23.63
C CYS A 100 27.68 8.72 24.62
N LEU A 101 28.05 7.48 24.25
CA LEU A 101 27.90 6.33 25.13
C LEU A 101 28.87 6.35 26.31
N HIS A 102 30.05 6.96 26.13
CA HIS A 102 30.98 7.26 27.22
C HIS A 102 30.38 8.29 28.18
N ASP A 103 29.82 9.38 27.63
CA ASP A 103 29.23 10.49 28.38
C ASP A 103 27.95 10.08 29.12
N GLY A 104 27.16 9.16 28.53
CA GLY A 104 25.93 8.65 29.11
C GLY A 104 25.49 7.33 28.48
N ARG A 105 25.18 6.33 29.30
CA ARG A 105 24.77 4.99 28.84
C ARG A 105 23.29 4.95 28.43
N TYR A 106 22.92 5.76 27.45
CA TYR A 106 21.56 5.79 26.89
C TYR A 106 21.57 5.92 25.36
N HIS A 107 20.44 5.54 24.75
CA HIS A 107 20.24 5.63 23.30
C HIS A 107 19.41 6.86 22.96
N ARG A 108 19.93 7.71 22.06
CA ARG A 108 19.26 8.95 21.65
C ARG A 108 18.16 8.68 20.62
N LYS A 109 17.02 9.37 20.72
CA LYS A 109 15.87 9.25 19.79
C LYS A 109 16.28 9.49 18.33
N ILE A 110 17.15 10.48 18.08
CA ILE A 110 17.60 10.80 16.73
C ILE A 110 18.32 9.64 16.04
N TRP A 111 18.93 8.73 16.81
CA TRP A 111 19.60 7.56 16.26
C TRP A 111 18.64 6.51 15.69
N CYS A 112 17.34 6.61 15.94
CA CYS A 112 16.33 5.77 15.27
C CYS A 112 16.21 6.10 13.76
N ASN A 113 16.76 7.22 13.30
CA ASN A 113 16.65 7.71 11.93
C ASN A 113 17.90 7.34 11.09
N SER A 114 17.71 6.55 10.02
CA SER A 114 18.78 6.10 9.12
C SER A 114 19.35 7.20 8.20
N ALA A 115 18.69 8.35 8.07
CA ALA A 115 19.24 9.52 7.39
C ALA A 115 20.37 10.17 8.20
N ILE A 116 20.36 9.98 9.52
CA ILE A 116 21.36 10.50 10.44
C ILE A 116 22.43 9.43 10.63
N ILE A 117 23.61 9.68 10.07
CA ILE A 117 24.78 8.81 10.12
C ILE A 117 25.97 9.44 10.84
N VAL A 118 25.84 10.69 11.26
CA VAL A 118 26.85 11.42 12.04
C VAL A 118 26.26 11.89 13.37
N CYS A 119 27.04 11.79 14.44
CA CYS A 119 26.68 12.33 15.74
C CYS A 119 26.77 13.86 15.75
N PRO A 120 25.69 14.60 16.07
CA PRO A 120 25.71 16.06 16.12
C PRO A 120 26.57 16.63 17.26
N ASN A 121 26.88 15.83 18.28
CA ASN A 121 27.65 16.33 19.44
C ASN A 121 29.15 16.12 19.28
N HIS A 122 29.55 14.99 18.68
CA HIS A 122 30.95 14.57 18.64
C HIS A 122 31.55 14.57 17.24
N LYS A 123 30.76 14.89 16.19
CA LYS A 123 31.26 14.98 14.81
C LYS A 123 31.93 13.69 14.34
N VAL A 124 31.34 12.54 14.67
CA VAL A 124 31.82 11.22 14.25
C VAL A 124 30.71 10.40 13.62
N LYS A 125 31.09 9.48 12.73
CA LYS A 125 30.14 8.52 12.16
C LYS A 125 29.54 7.65 13.27
N LEU A 126 28.22 7.47 13.24
CA LEU A 126 27.53 6.56 14.14
C LEU A 126 27.96 5.13 13.81
N LEU A 127 27.98 4.23 14.80
CA LEU A 127 28.31 2.81 14.66
C LEU A 127 27.06 1.94 14.80
N ASN A 128 26.89 0.93 13.93
CA ASN A 128 25.75 0.00 13.95
C ASN A 128 26.20 -1.48 13.90
N LEU A 129 27.51 -1.71 13.78
CA LEU A 129 28.16 -3.01 13.86
C LEU A 129 29.33 -2.94 14.83
N CYS A 130 29.56 -4.02 15.57
CA CYS A 130 30.75 -4.18 16.38
C CYS A 130 31.99 -4.48 15.52
N LEU A 131 33.19 -4.44 16.12
CA LEU A 131 34.43 -4.93 15.51
C LEU A 131 34.31 -6.42 15.11
N CYS A 132 33.48 -7.20 15.82
CA CYS A 132 33.15 -8.59 15.44
C CYS A 132 32.09 -8.69 14.32
N ARG A 133 31.71 -7.58 13.69
CA ARG A 133 30.73 -7.45 12.60
C ARG A 133 29.31 -7.92 12.94
N LYS A 134 28.98 -8.07 14.22
CA LYS A 134 27.62 -8.35 14.67
C LYS A 134 26.87 -7.03 14.94
N PRO A 135 25.56 -6.96 14.65
CA PRO A 135 24.77 -5.77 14.91
C PRO A 135 24.56 -5.57 16.41
N PHE A 136 24.36 -4.30 16.81
CA PHE A 136 24.03 -3.98 18.19
C PHE A 136 22.54 -4.13 18.46
N SER A 137 22.23 -4.56 19.68
CA SER A 137 20.92 -4.43 20.31
C SER A 137 20.92 -3.19 21.23
N TYR A 138 19.73 -2.79 21.70
CA TYR A 138 19.63 -1.81 22.78
C TYR A 138 20.29 -2.30 24.08
N GLY A 139 20.21 -3.61 24.36
CA GLY A 139 20.87 -4.24 25.50
C GLY A 139 22.39 -4.05 25.46
N SER A 140 23.01 -4.24 24.29
CA SER A 140 24.44 -4.01 24.09
C SER A 140 24.86 -2.58 24.44
N LEU A 141 24.04 -1.59 24.07
CA LEU A 141 24.33 -0.18 24.37
C LEU A 141 24.23 0.12 25.85
N VAL A 142 23.17 -0.29 26.53
CA VAL A 142 22.99 0.01 27.97
C VAL A 142 24.08 -0.66 28.81
N HIS A 143 24.49 -1.89 28.46
CA HIS A 143 25.62 -2.57 29.09
C HIS A 143 26.99 -2.01 28.66
N ASN A 144 27.03 -1.16 27.63
CA ASN A 144 28.23 -0.64 27.00
C ASN A 144 29.21 -1.76 26.56
N ARG A 145 28.65 -2.90 26.13
CA ARG A 145 29.41 -4.09 25.72
C ARG A 145 28.69 -4.80 24.59
N CYS A 146 29.43 -5.35 23.64
CA CYS A 146 28.87 -6.20 22.59
C CYS A 146 28.38 -7.52 23.19
N GLU A 147 27.12 -7.91 22.92
CA GLU A 147 26.56 -9.19 23.37
C GLU A 147 27.28 -10.43 22.81
N TYR A 148 28.05 -10.28 21.72
CA TYR A 148 28.70 -11.40 21.04
C TYR A 148 30.18 -11.57 21.39
N CYS A 149 30.94 -10.47 21.48
CA CYS A 149 32.38 -10.52 21.75
C CYS A 149 32.80 -9.80 23.05
N ASN A 150 31.83 -9.28 23.80
CA ASN A 150 32.04 -8.57 25.07
C ASN A 150 32.91 -7.29 25.00
N TYR A 151 33.27 -6.84 23.79
CA TYR A 151 34.07 -5.64 23.57
C TYR A 151 33.34 -4.39 24.08
N LYS A 152 34.07 -3.49 24.75
CA LYS A 152 33.52 -2.25 25.32
C LYS A 152 33.18 -1.25 24.20
N LEU A 153 31.90 -0.92 24.06
CA LEU A 153 31.40 -0.15 22.91
C LEU A 153 31.88 1.30 22.89
N SER A 154 32.03 1.91 24.07
CA SER A 154 32.57 3.26 24.22
C SER A 154 34.09 3.34 24.03
N ALA A 155 34.79 2.20 23.92
CA ALA A 155 36.23 2.17 23.69
C ALA A 155 36.59 2.13 22.18
N ILE A 156 35.59 1.98 21.31
CA ILE A 156 35.81 2.01 19.87
C ILE A 156 36.24 3.42 19.47
N LYS A 157 37.47 3.56 18.99
CA LYS A 157 37.98 4.81 18.41
C LYS A 157 37.31 5.04 17.07
N SER A 158 36.72 6.22 16.85
CA SER A 158 36.29 6.64 15.52
C SER A 158 37.54 6.89 14.67
N VAL A 159 37.63 6.23 13.52
CA VAL A 159 38.83 6.26 12.66
C VAL A 159 38.72 7.32 11.56
N ASP A 160 37.53 7.84 11.27
CA ASP A 160 37.31 8.61 10.05
C ASP A 160 37.42 10.11 10.28
N VAL A 161 38.34 10.74 9.53
CA VAL A 161 38.32 12.18 9.26
C VAL A 161 37.01 12.48 8.52
N MET A 162 36.18 13.32 9.11
CA MET A 162 34.87 13.59 8.56
C MET A 162 34.94 14.66 7.47
N ASN A 163 34.37 14.36 6.32
CA ASN A 163 34.15 15.32 5.23
C ASN A 163 33.25 16.48 5.73
N GLU A 164 33.66 17.73 5.48
CA GLU A 164 32.95 18.92 5.94
C GLU A 164 31.56 19.08 5.27
N ASP A 165 31.44 18.76 3.98
CA ASP A 165 30.16 18.75 3.26
C ASP A 165 29.19 17.75 3.93
N LEU A 166 29.68 16.54 4.25
CA LEU A 166 28.88 15.52 4.93
C LEU A 166 28.34 16.06 6.26
N TRP A 167 29.21 16.68 7.06
CA TRP A 167 28.82 17.28 8.33
C TRP A 167 27.73 18.34 8.15
N ASN A 168 27.93 19.27 7.21
CA ASN A 168 27.01 20.37 6.96
C ASN A 168 25.63 19.85 6.53
N TYR A 169 25.57 18.87 5.63
CA TYR A 169 24.31 18.24 5.24
C TYR A 169 23.66 17.48 6.41
N GLN A 170 24.45 16.74 7.19
CA GLN A 170 23.94 16.00 8.34
C GLN A 170 23.34 16.93 9.40
N MET A 171 23.92 18.12 9.63
CA MET A 171 23.34 19.09 10.56
C MET A 171 22.02 19.69 10.08
N GLN A 172 21.85 19.89 8.76
CA GLN A 172 20.57 20.28 8.19
C GLN A 172 19.51 19.19 8.40
N LEU A 173 19.89 17.92 8.22
CA LEU A 173 19.00 16.78 8.48
C LEU A 173 18.67 16.65 9.97
N VAL A 174 19.65 16.79 10.86
CA VAL A 174 19.43 16.78 12.31
C VAL A 174 18.38 17.83 12.67
N LYS A 175 18.54 19.07 12.20
CA LYS A 175 17.56 20.14 12.43
C LYS A 175 16.17 19.75 11.91
N LEU A 176 16.08 19.28 10.66
CA LEU A 176 14.83 18.85 10.03
C LEU A 176 14.09 17.78 10.85
N PHE A 177 14.82 16.83 11.43
CA PHE A 177 14.24 15.69 12.14
C PHE A 177 14.12 15.87 13.66
N THR A 178 14.72 16.89 14.28
CA THR A 178 14.61 17.07 15.75
C THR A 178 13.85 18.31 16.16
N VAL A 179 13.76 19.32 15.30
CA VAL A 179 13.07 20.58 15.63
C VAL A 179 11.68 20.54 14.99
N PRO A 180 10.59 20.48 15.79
CA PRO A 180 9.23 20.47 15.27
C PRO A 180 8.95 21.65 14.35
N GLY A 181 8.31 21.39 13.20
CA GLY A 181 7.97 22.41 12.21
C GLY A 181 9.15 22.99 11.44
N SER A 182 10.37 22.50 11.67
CA SER A 182 11.53 22.92 10.90
C SER A 182 11.41 22.50 9.43
N ARG A 183 12.08 23.26 8.57
CA ARG A 183 12.10 23.03 7.13
C ARG A 183 13.54 23.03 6.64
N ILE A 184 13.80 22.23 5.62
CA ILE A 184 15.06 22.23 4.89
C ILE A 184 14.89 23.06 3.62
N ARG A 185 15.86 23.95 3.36
CA ARG A 185 15.90 24.71 2.12
C ARG A 185 16.60 23.87 1.05
N ILE A 186 15.86 23.53 0.01
CA ILE A 186 16.42 22.94 -1.22
C ILE A 186 16.03 23.90 -2.34
N ILE A 187 17.00 24.40 -3.11
CA ILE A 187 16.78 25.51 -4.05
C ILE A 187 16.11 26.71 -3.34
N ASP A 188 14.99 27.22 -3.85
CA ASP A 188 14.13 28.20 -3.18
C ASP A 188 12.90 27.58 -2.49
N LEU A 189 12.86 26.25 -2.37
CA LEU A 189 11.79 25.53 -1.69
C LEU A 189 12.10 25.35 -0.20
N GLN A 190 11.10 25.59 0.65
CA GLN A 190 11.14 25.29 2.09
C GLN A 190 10.34 24.01 2.34
N LEU A 191 11.04 22.88 2.42
CA LEU A 191 10.43 21.56 2.51
C LEU A 191 10.33 21.10 3.96
N ASN A 192 9.14 20.65 4.38
CA ASN A 192 9.00 19.90 5.62
C ASN A 192 9.57 18.47 5.47
N MET A 193 9.45 17.64 6.51
CA MET A 193 10.04 16.32 6.52
C MET A 193 9.48 15.44 5.39
N SER A 194 8.16 15.30 5.28
CA SER A 194 7.52 14.41 4.28
C SER A 194 7.78 14.86 2.84
N GLN A 195 7.78 16.16 2.58
CA GLN A 195 8.14 16.73 1.28
C GLN A 195 9.61 16.47 0.94
N PHE A 196 10.52 16.58 1.91
CA PHE A 196 11.92 16.27 1.68
C PHE A 196 12.15 14.78 1.42
N VAL A 197 11.52 13.88 2.18
CA VAL A 197 11.63 12.43 1.92
C VAL A 197 11.07 12.05 0.54
N THR A 198 9.97 12.70 0.13
CA THR A 198 9.40 12.52 -1.21
C THR A 198 10.39 12.93 -2.29
N LEU A 199 11.03 14.09 -2.13
CA LEU A 199 12.10 14.54 -3.02
C LEU A 199 13.23 13.50 -3.07
N CYS A 200 13.76 13.07 -1.93
CA CYS A 200 14.83 12.07 -1.86
C CYS A 200 14.46 10.78 -2.58
N ARG A 201 13.27 10.24 -2.33
CA ARG A 201 12.80 8.99 -2.94
C ARG A 201 12.90 9.05 -4.47
N HIS A 202 12.36 10.10 -5.08
CA HIS A 202 12.28 10.21 -6.53
C HIS A 202 13.59 10.65 -7.15
N SER A 203 14.32 11.60 -6.54
CA SER A 203 15.62 12.07 -7.04
C SER A 203 16.70 10.99 -7.01
N LEU A 204 16.62 10.04 -6.06
CA LEU A 204 17.53 8.89 -6.03
C LEU A 204 17.43 8.02 -7.28
N ALA A 205 16.30 8.01 -8.00
CA ALA A 205 16.19 7.29 -9.26
C ALA A 205 17.19 7.82 -10.33
N LEU A 206 17.61 9.09 -10.24
CA LEU A 206 18.59 9.69 -11.14
C LEU A 206 20.05 9.34 -10.79
N ILE A 207 20.35 9.12 -9.51
CA ILE A 207 21.72 8.88 -9.03
C ILE A 207 21.94 7.47 -8.49
N ARG A 208 20.94 6.58 -8.59
CA ARG A 208 21.07 5.20 -8.15
C ARG A 208 22.26 4.49 -8.81
N ASN A 209 22.99 3.72 -8.01
CA ASN A 209 24.16 2.96 -8.42
C ASN A 209 25.30 3.83 -8.99
N SER A 210 25.33 5.14 -8.69
CA SER A 210 26.56 5.92 -8.85
C SER A 210 27.43 5.77 -7.60
N ARG A 211 28.73 6.06 -7.74
CA ARG A 211 29.59 6.28 -6.58
C ARG A 211 29.18 7.61 -5.93
N SER A 212 29.14 7.62 -4.61
CA SER A 212 28.95 8.83 -3.81
C SER A 212 30.12 9.77 -4.06
N THR A 213 29.81 11.06 -4.19
CA THR A 213 30.81 12.12 -4.34
C THR A 213 31.29 12.63 -2.99
N ILE A 214 30.48 12.44 -1.94
CA ILE A 214 30.82 12.75 -0.55
C ILE A 214 31.79 11.69 0.04
N ASP A 215 31.62 10.42 -0.34
CA ASP A 215 32.45 9.30 0.12
C ASP A 215 32.62 8.26 -0.99
N VAL A 216 33.80 8.28 -1.64
CA VAL A 216 34.10 7.52 -2.86
C VAL A 216 33.93 6.00 -2.69
N GLY A 217 34.02 5.49 -1.46
CA GLY A 217 33.85 4.07 -1.15
C GLY A 217 32.39 3.60 -1.15
N ILE A 218 31.42 4.52 -1.24
CA ILE A 218 30.00 4.21 -1.03
C ILE A 218 29.23 4.33 -2.34
N MET A 219 28.39 3.32 -2.61
CA MET A 219 27.45 3.36 -3.72
C MET A 219 26.12 3.97 -3.26
N VAL A 220 25.58 4.90 -4.07
CA VAL A 220 24.27 5.49 -3.84
C VAL A 220 23.19 4.42 -4.06
N GLN A 221 22.35 4.21 -3.05
CA GLN A 221 21.26 3.23 -3.05
C GLN A 221 19.90 3.93 -3.04
N ASP A 222 18.84 3.23 -3.44
CA ASP A 222 17.49 3.76 -3.21
C ASP A 222 17.10 3.61 -1.73
N LEU A 223 16.05 4.29 -1.26
CA LEU A 223 15.64 4.19 0.14
C LEU A 223 14.97 2.85 0.51
N THR A 224 14.58 2.06 -0.49
CA THR A 224 13.87 0.77 -0.32
C THR A 224 14.81 -0.44 -0.26
N THR A 225 16.03 -0.28 -0.76
CA THR A 225 17.05 -1.31 -0.95
C THR A 225 18.24 -0.98 -0.09
N GLY A 226 18.94 -2.02 0.36
CA GLY A 226 20.03 -1.88 1.31
C GLY A 226 19.67 -2.49 2.64
N LYS A 227 20.34 -3.61 2.95
CA LYS A 227 20.38 -4.13 4.33
C LYS A 227 21.27 -3.25 5.20
N GLU A 228 22.23 -2.52 4.61
CA GLU A 228 23.21 -1.71 5.33
C GLU A 228 22.72 -0.28 5.47
N ASN A 229 22.57 0.20 6.71
CA ASN A 229 21.88 1.46 6.97
C ASN A 229 22.67 2.70 6.57
N TYR A 230 24.01 2.63 6.51
CA TYR A 230 24.82 3.80 6.23
C TYR A 230 24.61 4.35 4.84
N SER A 231 24.41 3.46 3.86
CA SER A 231 24.22 3.88 2.47
C SER A 231 23.04 4.84 2.32
N LYS A 232 22.00 4.72 3.16
CA LYS A 232 20.83 5.61 3.13
C LYS A 232 21.17 7.04 3.50
N GLY A 233 21.87 7.26 4.62
CA GLY A 233 22.28 8.60 5.04
C GLY A 233 23.14 9.30 3.99
N TYR A 234 24.12 8.59 3.43
CA TYR A 234 24.93 9.11 2.32
C TYR A 234 24.10 9.40 1.07
N SER A 235 23.19 8.49 0.69
CA SER A 235 22.31 8.67 -0.47
C SER A 235 21.41 9.91 -0.31
N ILE A 236 20.91 10.18 0.89
CA ILE A 236 20.12 11.38 1.18
C ILE A 236 20.99 12.65 1.06
N CYS A 237 22.23 12.62 1.57
CA CYS A 237 23.15 13.75 1.40
C CYS A 237 23.50 14.01 -0.07
N GLU A 238 23.65 12.97 -0.90
CA GLU A 238 23.85 13.13 -2.35
C GLU A 238 22.64 13.78 -3.04
N VAL A 239 21.43 13.60 -2.52
CA VAL A 239 20.25 14.35 -3.01
C VAL A 239 20.33 15.83 -2.63
N ILE A 240 20.80 16.18 -1.44
CA ILE A 240 21.00 17.60 -1.09
C ILE A 240 22.02 18.23 -2.06
N ARG A 241 23.15 17.54 -2.27
CA ARG A 241 24.20 17.98 -3.20
C ARG A 241 23.75 18.07 -4.66
N LEU A 242 22.87 17.17 -5.11
CA LEU A 242 22.26 17.20 -6.45
C LEU A 242 21.62 18.57 -6.75
N TYR A 243 21.02 19.19 -5.73
CA TYR A 243 20.32 20.47 -5.83
C TYR A 243 21.15 21.67 -5.35
N GLU A 244 22.37 21.44 -4.87
CA GLU A 244 23.30 22.52 -4.58
C GLU A 244 23.76 23.20 -5.88
N GLY A 245 23.82 24.54 -5.90
CA GLY A 245 24.17 25.29 -7.11
C GLY A 245 23.19 25.06 -8.28
N PHE A 246 21.92 24.74 -7.98
CA PHE A 246 20.88 24.53 -8.99
C PHE A 246 20.78 25.74 -9.95
N PRO A 247 20.63 25.51 -11.28
CA PRO A 247 20.33 24.24 -11.94
C PRO A 247 21.55 23.40 -12.37
N SER A 248 22.77 23.90 -12.17
CA SER A 248 23.98 23.34 -12.79
C SER A 248 24.25 21.88 -12.41
N ASN A 249 24.27 21.55 -11.11
CA ASN A 249 24.54 20.18 -10.65
C ASN A 249 23.46 19.20 -11.10
N PHE A 250 22.20 19.63 -11.05
CA PHE A 250 21.05 18.85 -11.51
C PHE A 250 21.17 18.52 -13.01
N ILE A 251 21.49 19.50 -13.86
CA ILE A 251 21.70 19.31 -15.30
C ILE A 251 22.88 18.35 -15.57
N GLN A 252 23.98 18.44 -14.81
CA GLN A 252 25.10 17.50 -14.94
C GLN A 252 24.67 16.07 -14.63
N VAL A 253 23.87 15.87 -13.58
CA VAL A 253 23.34 14.55 -13.23
C VAL A 253 22.38 14.03 -14.29
N LEU A 254 21.48 14.87 -14.82
CA LEU A 254 20.61 14.49 -15.94
C LEU A 254 21.43 14.09 -17.16
N THR A 255 22.46 14.86 -17.52
CA THR A 255 23.36 14.55 -18.65
C THR A 255 24.01 13.18 -18.46
N LYS A 256 24.58 12.91 -17.27
CA LYS A 256 25.16 11.60 -16.95
C LYS A 256 24.10 10.49 -16.97
N PHE A 257 22.88 10.77 -16.53
CA PHE A 257 21.79 9.81 -16.51
C PHE A 257 21.36 9.39 -17.92
N PHE A 258 21.10 10.35 -18.80
CA PHE A 258 20.64 10.07 -20.17
C PHE A 258 21.74 9.55 -21.09
N ASN A 259 23.02 9.81 -20.79
CA ASN A 259 24.14 9.23 -21.54
C ASN A 259 24.45 7.77 -21.14
N SER A 260 23.83 7.23 -20.09
CA SER A 260 24.10 5.87 -19.63
C SER A 260 23.24 4.83 -20.36
N LEU A 261 23.87 3.97 -21.16
CA LEU A 261 23.22 2.87 -21.92
C LEU A 261 22.41 1.87 -21.06
N LYS A 262 22.71 1.78 -19.76
CA LYS A 262 22.13 0.77 -18.85
C LYS A 262 20.92 1.28 -18.07
N ARG A 263 20.55 2.56 -18.18
CA ARG A 263 19.51 3.13 -17.31
C ARG A 263 18.14 2.94 -17.92
N THR A 264 17.24 2.41 -17.10
CA THR A 264 15.92 1.95 -17.51
C THR A 264 14.92 3.09 -17.54
N THR A 265 13.99 3.05 -18.50
CA THR A 265 12.78 3.89 -18.55
C THR A 265 12.06 3.97 -17.20
N ARG A 266 12.17 2.92 -16.38
CA ARG A 266 11.63 2.86 -15.02
C ARG A 266 12.20 3.91 -14.08
N HIS A 267 13.52 4.14 -14.07
CA HIS A 267 14.12 5.14 -13.17
C HIS A 267 13.72 6.56 -13.57
N LYS A 268 13.68 6.83 -14.88
CA LYS A 268 13.17 8.10 -15.41
C LYS A 268 11.73 8.31 -14.95
N PHE A 269 10.87 7.31 -15.16
CA PHE A 269 9.47 7.37 -14.76
C PHE A 269 9.30 7.57 -13.26
N ASP A 270 10.11 6.89 -12.44
CA ASP A 270 10.09 7.05 -10.98
C ASP A 270 10.54 8.45 -10.54
N PHE A 271 11.52 9.06 -11.21
CA PHE A 271 11.87 10.45 -10.95
C PHE A 271 10.73 11.40 -11.33
N GLU A 272 10.14 11.23 -12.50
CA GLU A 272 9.09 12.13 -13.00
C GLU A 272 7.79 12.07 -12.17
N LYS A 273 7.57 11.02 -11.37
CA LYS A 273 6.48 10.98 -10.37
C LYS A 273 6.54 12.15 -9.38
N LEU A 274 7.73 12.71 -9.15
CA LEU A 274 7.91 13.93 -8.35
C LEU A 274 7.04 15.08 -8.87
N PHE A 275 6.87 15.18 -10.18
CA PHE A 275 6.16 16.27 -10.85
C PHE A 275 4.64 16.15 -10.80
N ALA A 276 4.11 15.11 -10.15
CA ALA A 276 2.69 15.04 -9.80
C ALA A 276 2.31 16.06 -8.71
N ASN A 277 3.28 16.57 -7.95
CA ASN A 277 3.07 17.61 -6.96
C ASN A 277 3.60 18.96 -7.49
N PRO A 278 2.74 20.00 -7.65
CA PRO A 278 3.14 21.32 -8.13
C PRO A 278 4.24 22.00 -7.31
N LEU A 279 4.43 21.60 -6.04
CA LEU A 279 5.53 22.08 -5.19
C LEU A 279 6.90 21.94 -5.86
N TYR A 280 7.08 20.95 -6.74
CA TYR A 280 8.34 20.68 -7.42
C TYR A 280 8.40 21.23 -8.86
N ASP A 281 7.49 22.13 -9.24
CA ASP A 281 7.48 22.75 -10.57
C ASP A 281 8.80 23.46 -10.94
N PRO A 282 9.53 24.12 -10.03
CA PRO A 282 10.85 24.68 -10.38
C PRO A 282 11.85 23.62 -10.89
N ILE A 283 11.79 22.41 -10.33
CA ILE A 283 12.62 21.28 -10.78
C ILE A 283 12.09 20.74 -12.11
N LYS A 284 10.76 20.67 -12.26
CA LYS A 284 10.08 20.23 -13.48
C LYS A 284 10.42 21.11 -14.68
N LEU A 285 10.43 22.43 -14.53
CA LEU A 285 10.74 23.37 -15.60
C LEU A 285 12.15 23.14 -16.15
N VAL A 286 13.16 23.08 -15.27
CA VAL A 286 14.54 22.80 -15.69
C VAL A 286 14.68 21.42 -16.33
N TYR A 287 13.95 20.42 -15.83
CA TYR A 287 13.91 19.09 -16.44
C TYR A 287 13.29 19.13 -17.85
N LEU A 288 12.20 19.87 -18.05
CA LEU A 288 11.55 20.04 -19.36
C LEU A 288 12.45 20.77 -20.36
N ASP A 289 13.12 21.85 -19.93
CA ASP A 289 14.08 22.57 -20.76
C ASP A 289 15.24 21.67 -21.19
N PHE A 290 15.77 20.89 -20.23
CA PHE A 290 16.79 19.89 -20.51
C PHE A 290 16.27 18.85 -21.53
N ALA A 291 15.08 18.30 -21.33
CA ALA A 291 14.49 17.30 -22.22
C ALA A 291 14.29 17.86 -23.64
N ALA A 292 13.78 19.08 -23.77
CA ALA A 292 13.61 19.76 -25.05
C ALA A 292 14.97 19.95 -25.77
N ALA A 293 16.02 20.31 -25.03
CA ALA A 293 17.37 20.43 -25.57
C ALA A 293 17.95 19.08 -26.03
N GLN A 294 17.67 17.98 -25.32
CA GLN A 294 18.11 16.62 -25.70
C GLN A 294 17.36 16.07 -26.91
N GLN A 295 16.07 16.41 -27.07
CA GLN A 295 15.28 15.99 -28.24
C GLN A 295 15.85 16.59 -29.53
N LYS A 296 16.32 17.84 -29.50
CA LYS A 296 17.05 18.47 -30.63
C LYS A 296 18.34 17.73 -30.99
N LYS A 297 18.97 17.06 -30.01
CA LYS A 297 20.17 16.23 -30.21
C LYS A 297 19.86 14.80 -30.66
N ARG A 298 18.61 14.48 -31.00
CA ARG A 298 18.12 13.14 -31.38
C ARG A 298 18.38 12.06 -30.33
N ILE A 299 18.53 12.44 -29.07
CA ILE A 299 18.60 11.47 -27.97
C ILE A 299 17.18 10.97 -27.72
N ASN A 300 16.96 9.66 -27.84
CA ASN A 300 15.66 9.05 -27.64
C ASN A 300 15.28 9.12 -26.15
N ILE A 301 14.54 10.15 -25.79
CA ILE A 301 13.89 10.27 -24.49
C ILE A 301 12.71 9.32 -24.56
N GLY A 302 12.87 8.10 -24.04
CA GLY A 302 11.77 7.11 -23.97
C GLY A 302 10.51 7.67 -23.30
N PRO A 303 9.43 6.89 -23.15
CA PRO A 303 8.16 7.39 -22.62
C PRO A 303 8.33 8.14 -21.28
N SER A 304 7.57 9.22 -21.11
CA SER A 304 7.63 10.12 -19.95
C SER A 304 6.35 9.98 -19.13
N PHE A 305 6.47 10.01 -17.81
CA PHE A 305 5.35 10.18 -16.88
C PHE A 305 4.59 11.48 -17.15
N LEU A 306 5.28 12.54 -17.57
CA LEU A 306 4.66 13.84 -17.89
C LEU A 306 3.71 13.73 -19.10
N ASN A 307 3.98 12.78 -20.00
CA ASN A 307 3.14 12.51 -21.15
C ASN A 307 2.17 11.35 -20.89
N ARG A 308 2.10 10.82 -19.66
CA ARG A 308 1.15 9.74 -19.32
C ARG A 308 -0.27 10.13 -19.69
N ASP A 309 -0.57 11.42 -19.59
CA ASP A 309 -1.91 11.92 -19.86
C ASP A 309 -2.26 12.07 -21.34
N LEU A 310 -1.26 12.04 -22.22
CA LEU A 310 -1.42 12.27 -23.66
C LEU A 310 -1.64 10.99 -24.47
N TYR A 311 -1.32 9.82 -23.92
CA TYR A 311 -1.46 8.56 -24.66
C TYR A 311 -2.78 7.85 -24.31
N PRO A 312 -3.61 7.50 -25.31
CA PRO A 312 -4.83 6.71 -25.10
C PRO A 312 -4.53 5.25 -24.72
N TYR A 313 -3.32 4.76 -25.02
CA TYR A 313 -2.86 3.41 -24.73
C TYR A 313 -1.67 3.42 -23.79
N ILE A 314 -1.66 2.50 -22.82
CA ILE A 314 -0.61 2.40 -21.79
C ILE A 314 -0.13 0.97 -21.66
N SER A 315 1.13 0.79 -21.23
CA SER A 315 1.65 -0.55 -20.94
C SER A 315 1.03 -1.13 -19.66
N LYS A 316 1.06 -2.46 -19.53
CA LYS A 316 0.64 -3.18 -18.32
C LYS A 316 1.34 -2.67 -17.06
N THR A 317 2.62 -2.27 -17.16
CA THR A 317 3.39 -1.70 -16.04
C THR A 317 2.85 -0.34 -15.61
N VAL A 318 2.48 0.52 -16.57
CA VAL A 318 1.84 1.81 -16.25
C VAL A 318 0.46 1.58 -15.62
N ALA A 319 -0.30 0.59 -16.09
CA ALA A 319 -1.57 0.22 -15.48
C ALA A 319 -1.40 -0.30 -14.03
N CYS A 320 -0.35 -1.06 -13.74
CA CYS A 320 0.00 -1.46 -12.36
C CYS A 320 0.16 -0.25 -11.45
N ASP A 321 0.88 0.76 -11.92
CA ASP A 321 1.15 2.00 -11.16
C ASP A 321 -0.11 2.84 -10.99
N ILE A 322 -0.98 2.91 -12.00
CA ILE A 322 -2.27 3.64 -11.91
C ILE A 322 -3.20 2.97 -10.90
N LEU A 323 -3.36 1.65 -10.98
CA LEU A 323 -4.25 0.90 -10.09
C LEU A 323 -3.60 0.63 -8.72
N GLY A 324 -2.28 0.78 -8.63
CA GLY A 324 -1.50 0.44 -7.45
C GLY A 324 -1.58 -1.05 -7.10
N VAL A 325 -1.50 -1.93 -8.10
CA VAL A 325 -1.60 -3.40 -7.96
C VAL A 325 -0.39 -4.09 -8.61
N GLN A 326 -0.22 -5.39 -8.34
CA GLN A 326 0.86 -6.18 -8.95
C GLN A 326 0.56 -6.53 -10.42
N TYR A 327 1.61 -6.76 -11.22
CA TYR A 327 1.50 -7.13 -12.63
C TYR A 327 0.60 -8.35 -12.90
N LYS A 328 0.68 -9.36 -12.02
CA LYS A 328 -0.17 -10.55 -12.11
C LYS A 328 -1.66 -10.19 -12.06
N VAL A 329 -2.05 -9.22 -11.23
CA VAL A 329 -3.44 -8.76 -11.12
C VAL A 329 -3.91 -8.16 -12.43
N ILE A 330 -3.07 -7.39 -13.13
CA ILE A 330 -3.41 -6.83 -14.45
C ILE A 330 -3.67 -7.95 -15.46
N VAL A 331 -2.80 -8.97 -15.50
CA VAL A 331 -2.99 -10.16 -16.36
C VAL A 331 -4.30 -10.89 -16.03
N ASP A 332 -4.63 -11.03 -14.75
CA ASP A 332 -5.87 -11.69 -14.32
C ASP A 332 -7.11 -10.84 -14.68
N LEU A 333 -7.04 -9.51 -14.58
CA LEU A 333 -8.12 -8.61 -15.02
C LEU A 333 -8.36 -8.69 -16.53
N ILE A 334 -7.31 -8.86 -17.33
CA ILE A 334 -7.41 -9.09 -18.78
C ILE A 334 -8.08 -10.44 -19.07
N LYS A 335 -7.69 -11.51 -18.37
CA LYS A 335 -8.31 -12.83 -18.51
C LYS A 335 -9.81 -12.81 -18.16
N LEU A 336 -10.17 -12.04 -17.13
CA LEU A 336 -11.57 -11.81 -16.74
C LEU A 336 -12.32 -10.85 -17.68
N ARG A 337 -11.67 -10.36 -18.75
CA ARG A 337 -12.22 -9.40 -19.71
C ARG A 337 -12.67 -8.08 -19.07
N ILE A 338 -12.14 -7.74 -17.90
CA ILE A 338 -12.38 -6.46 -17.22
C ILE A 338 -11.59 -5.34 -17.91
N LEU A 339 -10.39 -5.66 -18.39
CA LEU A 339 -9.54 -4.75 -19.17
C LEU A 339 -9.30 -5.34 -20.56
N LYS A 340 -9.35 -4.51 -21.60
CA LYS A 340 -9.06 -4.93 -22.98
C LYS A 340 -7.62 -4.65 -23.36
N GLU A 341 -7.00 -5.63 -24.01
CA GLU A 341 -5.71 -5.46 -24.68
C GLU A 341 -5.91 -5.05 -26.14
N VAL A 342 -5.05 -4.16 -26.61
CA VAL A 342 -4.98 -3.72 -28.01
C VAL A 342 -3.53 -3.89 -28.48
N GLU A 343 -3.37 -4.49 -29.66
CA GLU A 343 -2.05 -4.64 -30.28
C GLU A 343 -1.75 -3.43 -31.17
N ILE A 344 -0.69 -2.69 -30.85
CA ILE A 344 -0.25 -1.50 -31.58
C ILE A 344 1.25 -1.63 -31.83
N ASN A 345 1.67 -1.62 -33.10
CA ASN A 345 3.09 -1.76 -33.48
C ASN A 345 3.77 -2.98 -32.80
N TYR A 346 3.11 -4.13 -32.81
CA TYR A 346 3.59 -5.38 -32.20
C TYR A 346 3.76 -5.33 -30.66
N GLN A 347 3.14 -4.35 -30.00
CA GLN A 347 3.07 -4.25 -28.54
C GLN A 347 1.64 -4.41 -28.05
N THR A 348 1.45 -5.22 -27.01
CA THR A 348 0.17 -5.35 -26.31
C THR A 348 0.03 -4.25 -25.25
N LEU A 349 -0.91 -3.34 -25.49
CA LEU A 349 -1.19 -2.19 -24.64
C LEU A 349 -2.62 -2.26 -24.10
N LEU A 350 -2.90 -1.47 -23.07
CA LEU A 350 -4.21 -1.33 -22.44
C LEU A 350 -4.81 0.04 -22.76
N ILE A 351 -6.13 0.10 -22.90
CA ILE A 351 -6.86 1.36 -23.06
C ILE A 351 -6.83 2.10 -21.72
N ARG A 352 -6.25 3.30 -21.69
CA ARG A 352 -6.05 4.06 -20.45
C ARG A 352 -7.35 4.50 -19.80
N ASP A 353 -8.35 4.84 -20.59
CA ASP A 353 -9.66 5.26 -20.09
C ASP A 353 -10.36 4.11 -19.36
N GLU A 354 -10.22 2.87 -19.83
CA GLU A 354 -10.74 1.68 -19.12
C GLU A 354 -10.04 1.50 -17.77
N VAL A 355 -8.72 1.62 -17.72
CA VAL A 355 -7.94 1.51 -16.47
C VAL A 355 -8.32 2.63 -15.48
N THR A 356 -8.51 3.86 -15.97
CA THR A 356 -8.88 5.01 -15.13
C THR A 356 -10.33 4.92 -14.65
N LYS A 357 -11.25 4.48 -15.51
CA LYS A 357 -12.65 4.20 -15.17
C LYS A 357 -12.74 3.10 -14.11
N LEU A 358 -11.94 2.04 -14.26
CA LEU A 358 -11.86 0.96 -13.27
C LEU A 358 -11.37 1.48 -11.92
N LEU A 359 -10.31 2.29 -11.89
CA LEU A 359 -9.83 2.90 -10.66
C LEU A 359 -10.93 3.74 -9.99
N LYS A 360 -11.64 4.59 -10.77
CA LYS A 360 -12.72 5.43 -10.26
C LYS A 360 -13.86 4.59 -9.68
N LEU A 361 -14.26 3.53 -10.37
CA LEU A 361 -15.28 2.58 -9.92
C LEU A 361 -14.86 1.90 -8.60
N CYS A 362 -13.62 1.41 -8.53
CA CYS A 362 -13.10 0.74 -7.35
C CYS A 362 -12.91 1.66 -6.14
N LYS A 363 -12.72 2.98 -6.31
CA LYS A 363 -12.61 3.90 -5.18
C LYS A 363 -13.93 4.04 -4.41
N GLY A 364 -15.06 3.89 -5.10
CA GLY A 364 -16.38 4.14 -4.51
C GLY A 364 -16.52 5.56 -3.97
N GLU A 365 -17.47 5.72 -3.05
CA GLU A 365 -17.68 6.98 -2.35
C GLU A 365 -16.73 7.14 -1.16
N ILE A 366 -16.58 8.38 -0.70
CA ILE A 366 -15.81 8.66 0.52
C ILE A 366 -16.68 8.24 1.71
N MET A 367 -16.19 7.29 2.50
CA MET A 367 -16.93 6.72 3.62
C MET A 367 -16.10 6.73 4.91
N PRO A 368 -16.73 6.86 6.10
CA PRO A 368 -16.04 6.71 7.37
C PRO A 368 -15.41 5.30 7.49
N LEU A 369 -14.23 5.23 8.09
CA LEU A 369 -13.42 4.00 8.17
C LEU A 369 -13.85 3.04 9.28
N ASN A 370 -14.85 3.40 10.09
CA ASN A 370 -15.30 2.56 11.20
C ASN A 370 -15.84 1.23 10.67
N ASP A 371 -15.32 0.12 11.19
CA ASP A 371 -15.68 -1.26 10.82
C ASP A 371 -15.44 -1.67 9.37
N ARG A 372 -14.62 -0.91 8.64
CA ARG A 372 -14.22 -1.26 7.27
C ARG A 372 -12.82 -1.88 7.23
N VAL A 373 -12.62 -2.80 6.28
CA VAL A 373 -11.35 -3.49 6.05
C VAL A 373 -10.83 -3.20 4.65
N SER A 374 -9.56 -2.84 4.54
CA SER A 374 -8.92 -2.56 3.25
C SER A 374 -8.55 -3.84 2.49
N ILE A 375 -8.49 -3.79 1.15
CA ILE A 375 -7.95 -4.90 0.33
C ILE A 375 -6.59 -5.36 0.88
N ARG A 376 -5.73 -4.41 1.27
CA ARG A 376 -4.40 -4.71 1.83
C ARG A 376 -4.46 -5.56 3.11
N GLU A 377 -5.45 -5.35 3.97
CA GLU A 377 -5.65 -6.12 5.22
C GLU A 377 -6.31 -7.48 4.94
N VAL A 378 -7.19 -7.54 3.94
CA VAL A 378 -7.87 -8.77 3.52
C VAL A 378 -6.88 -9.76 2.90
N MET A 379 -5.95 -9.29 2.05
CA MET A 379 -5.08 -10.19 1.30
C MET A 379 -4.26 -11.16 2.18
N PRO A 380 -3.58 -10.75 3.27
CA PRO A 380 -2.86 -11.69 4.14
C PRO A 380 -3.75 -12.73 4.82
N ALA A 381 -4.97 -12.37 5.21
CA ALA A 381 -5.90 -13.26 5.90
C ALA A 381 -6.54 -14.29 4.95
N PHE A 382 -6.79 -13.89 3.69
CA PHE A 382 -7.62 -14.65 2.76
C PHE A 382 -6.88 -15.20 1.54
N ALA A 383 -5.60 -14.86 1.32
CA ALA A 383 -4.83 -15.40 0.20
C ALA A 383 -4.77 -16.93 0.18
N ARG A 384 -4.77 -17.59 1.36
CA ARG A 384 -4.78 -19.06 1.47
C ARG A 384 -6.09 -19.70 1.00
N LYS A 385 -7.19 -18.94 1.04
CA LYS A 385 -8.52 -19.37 0.60
C LYS A 385 -8.74 -19.19 -0.91
N GLY A 386 -7.73 -18.70 -1.64
CA GLY A 386 -7.78 -18.53 -3.10
C GLY A 386 -8.32 -17.18 -3.55
N ILE A 387 -8.55 -16.24 -2.63
CA ILE A 387 -9.04 -14.90 -2.94
C ILE A 387 -7.91 -14.06 -3.50
N THR A 388 -8.18 -13.41 -4.63
CA THR A 388 -7.24 -12.54 -5.33
C THR A 388 -7.79 -11.11 -5.41
N VAL A 389 -6.90 -10.14 -5.60
CA VAL A 389 -7.30 -8.74 -5.83
C VAL A 389 -8.20 -8.62 -7.08
N ALA A 390 -7.92 -9.40 -8.12
CA ALA A 390 -8.73 -9.41 -9.34
C ALA A 390 -10.17 -9.89 -9.07
N TRP A 391 -10.33 -10.88 -8.17
CA TRP A 391 -11.65 -11.35 -7.76
C TRP A 391 -12.42 -10.31 -6.94
N LEU A 392 -11.76 -9.62 -6.00
CA LEU A 392 -12.40 -8.51 -5.27
C LEU A 392 -12.82 -7.39 -6.21
N ILE A 393 -11.99 -7.04 -7.20
CA ILE A 393 -12.35 -6.07 -8.25
C ILE A 393 -13.55 -6.57 -9.06
N PHE A 394 -13.61 -7.86 -9.39
CA PHE A 394 -14.75 -8.45 -10.07
C PHE A 394 -16.03 -8.30 -9.24
N LEU A 395 -16.01 -8.57 -7.94
CA LEU A 395 -17.18 -8.36 -7.07
C LEU A 395 -17.64 -6.90 -7.05
N ILE A 396 -16.70 -5.95 -7.02
CA ILE A 396 -17.03 -4.51 -7.09
C ILE A 396 -17.74 -4.18 -8.40
N ILE A 397 -17.23 -4.65 -9.54
CA ILE A 397 -17.82 -4.37 -10.86
C ILE A 397 -19.24 -4.93 -10.97
N ASN A 398 -19.51 -6.06 -10.32
CA ASN A 398 -20.83 -6.70 -10.30
C ASN A 398 -21.75 -6.15 -9.19
N GLY A 399 -21.33 -5.13 -8.44
CA GLY A 399 -22.15 -4.53 -7.38
C GLY A 399 -22.35 -5.39 -6.13
N LEU A 400 -21.62 -6.52 -6.01
CA LEU A 400 -21.69 -7.42 -4.85
C LEU A 400 -20.91 -6.88 -3.65
N LEU A 401 -19.86 -6.10 -3.91
CA LEU A 401 -19.14 -5.36 -2.89
C LEU A 401 -19.26 -3.87 -3.16
N ILE A 402 -19.70 -3.11 -2.15
CA ILE A 402 -19.73 -1.66 -2.20
C ILE A 402 -18.37 -1.12 -1.71
N PRO A 403 -17.50 -0.63 -2.62
CA PRO A 403 -16.23 -0.07 -2.22
C PRO A 403 -16.44 1.27 -1.50
N GLY A 404 -15.54 1.57 -0.57
CA GLY A 404 -15.45 2.87 0.08
C GLY A 404 -13.98 3.28 0.18
N SER A 405 -13.72 4.58 0.13
CA SER A 405 -12.37 5.11 0.25
C SER A 405 -12.26 6.21 1.29
N SER A 406 -11.06 6.41 1.81
CA SER A 406 -10.70 7.69 2.41
C SER A 406 -10.45 8.72 1.30
N GLU A 407 -10.49 10.01 1.63
CA GLU A 407 -10.30 11.13 0.69
C GLU A 407 -9.05 11.01 -0.21
N ARG A 408 -8.06 10.20 0.18
CA ARG A 408 -6.76 10.05 -0.51
C ARG A 408 -6.48 8.62 -0.96
N CYS A 409 -7.47 7.91 -1.48
CA CYS A 409 -7.22 6.59 -2.06
C CYS A 409 -6.41 6.70 -3.38
N ILE A 410 -5.10 6.52 -3.30
CA ILE A 410 -4.17 6.56 -4.46
C ILE A 410 -4.09 5.20 -5.17
N SER A 411 -4.39 4.10 -4.46
CA SER A 411 -4.24 2.71 -4.93
C SER A 411 -5.48 1.90 -4.60
N ILE A 412 -5.88 0.97 -5.47
CA ILE A 412 -6.96 0.01 -5.23
C ILE A 412 -6.71 -0.79 -3.93
N MET A 413 -5.45 -1.04 -3.56
CA MET A 413 -5.12 -1.76 -2.33
C MET A 413 -5.60 -1.06 -1.04
N ASN A 414 -5.92 0.23 -1.12
CA ASN A 414 -6.41 1.02 0.00
C ASN A 414 -7.94 1.19 -0.03
N VAL A 415 -8.63 0.59 -1.01
CA VAL A 415 -10.10 0.51 -1.04
C VAL A 415 -10.55 -0.37 0.12
N THR A 416 -11.62 0.07 0.79
CA THR A 416 -12.17 -0.57 1.98
C THR A 416 -13.58 -1.09 1.74
N PHE A 417 -13.95 -2.14 2.47
CA PHE A 417 -15.28 -2.74 2.44
C PHE A 417 -15.84 -2.84 3.84
N ASP A 418 -17.16 -2.86 3.95
CA ASP A 418 -17.81 -3.31 5.17
C ASP A 418 -17.37 -4.74 5.51
N LYS A 419 -16.96 -4.96 6.76
CA LYS A 419 -16.39 -6.24 7.19
C LYS A 419 -17.43 -7.36 7.18
N GLU A 420 -18.68 -7.09 7.50
CA GLU A 420 -19.76 -8.08 7.53
C GLU A 420 -20.15 -8.49 6.12
N VAL A 421 -20.35 -7.53 5.22
CA VAL A 421 -20.64 -7.79 3.80
C VAL A 421 -19.51 -8.58 3.15
N LEU A 422 -18.26 -8.20 3.42
CA LEU A 422 -17.12 -8.95 2.91
C LEU A 422 -17.12 -10.38 3.45
N GLN A 423 -17.36 -10.58 4.75
CA GLN A 423 -17.40 -11.91 5.36
C GLN A 423 -18.46 -12.81 4.71
N ILE A 424 -19.64 -12.28 4.38
CA ILE A 424 -20.69 -13.01 3.65
C ILE A 424 -20.19 -13.45 2.26
N CYS A 425 -19.59 -12.53 1.49
CA CYS A 425 -19.03 -12.87 0.18
C CYS A 425 -17.93 -13.95 0.27
N LEU A 426 -17.14 -13.92 1.36
CA LEU A 426 -16.06 -14.87 1.60
C LEU A 426 -16.60 -16.27 1.92
N GLU A 427 -17.63 -16.38 2.75
CA GLU A 427 -18.28 -17.64 3.08
C GLU A 427 -18.91 -18.28 1.84
N GLN A 428 -19.59 -17.49 1.02
CA GLN A 428 -20.12 -17.95 -0.27
C GLN A 428 -19.01 -18.44 -1.20
N PHE A 429 -17.87 -17.74 -1.25
CA PHE A 429 -16.73 -18.16 -2.06
C PHE A 429 -16.11 -19.48 -1.58
N GLU A 430 -16.05 -19.71 -0.27
CA GLU A 430 -15.56 -20.97 0.29
C GLU A 430 -16.46 -22.15 -0.08
N ILE A 431 -17.78 -21.96 -0.06
CA ILE A 431 -18.74 -22.97 -0.53
C ILE A 431 -18.48 -23.29 -2.00
N ILE A 432 -18.37 -22.27 -2.86
CA ILE A 432 -18.12 -22.43 -4.30
C ILE A 432 -16.79 -23.17 -4.55
N ASN A 433 -15.72 -22.82 -3.83
CA ASN A 433 -14.43 -23.48 -3.98
C ASN A 433 -14.41 -24.89 -3.41
N GLY A 434 -15.15 -25.14 -2.33
CA GLY A 434 -15.32 -26.47 -1.75
C GLY A 434 -16.01 -27.42 -2.71
N LEU A 435 -17.05 -26.93 -3.41
CA LEU A 435 -17.74 -27.65 -4.48
C LEU A 435 -16.79 -27.94 -5.65
N ARG A 436 -16.04 -26.94 -6.13
CA ARG A 436 -15.07 -27.12 -7.24
C ARG A 436 -13.96 -28.13 -6.94
N LYS A 437 -13.54 -28.25 -5.68
CA LYS A 437 -12.47 -29.17 -5.26
C LYS A 437 -12.99 -30.57 -4.89
N GLY A 438 -14.31 -30.78 -4.90
CA GLY A 438 -14.92 -32.01 -4.41
C GLY A 438 -14.69 -32.28 -2.92
N THR A 439 -14.22 -31.28 -2.16
CA THR A 439 -13.89 -31.41 -0.73
C THR A 439 -15.04 -31.04 0.19
N ALA A 440 -16.02 -30.27 -0.31
CA ALA A 440 -17.27 -30.04 0.40
C ALA A 440 -18.28 -31.09 -0.05
N SER A 441 -18.55 -32.08 0.81
CA SER A 441 -19.78 -32.85 0.70
C SER A 441 -20.88 -31.99 1.31
N MET A 442 -21.86 -31.60 0.50
CA MET A 442 -23.17 -31.27 1.05
C MET A 442 -23.63 -32.49 1.86
N PRO A 443 -24.13 -32.31 3.10
CA PRO A 443 -24.64 -33.43 3.86
C PRO A 443 -25.78 -34.06 3.06
N ASN A 444 -25.49 -35.26 2.54
CA ASN A 444 -26.33 -36.17 1.76
C ASN A 444 -26.41 -35.95 0.24
N GLY A 445 -25.68 -36.81 -0.49
CA GLY A 445 -26.07 -37.31 -1.81
C GLY A 445 -25.63 -36.50 -3.02
N LYS A 446 -24.96 -37.18 -3.97
CA LYS A 446 -24.54 -36.72 -5.31
C LYS A 446 -25.42 -35.60 -5.91
N THR A 447 -24.86 -34.40 -6.05
CA THR A 447 -25.33 -33.41 -7.01
C THR A 447 -24.11 -32.72 -7.63
N ASP A 448 -23.86 -32.94 -8.93
CA ASP A 448 -22.77 -32.34 -9.70
C ASP A 448 -23.08 -30.87 -10.03
N VAL A 449 -23.17 -29.98 -9.05
CA VAL A 449 -23.50 -28.58 -9.30
C VAL A 449 -22.29 -27.83 -9.90
N GLN A 450 -22.47 -27.23 -11.08
CA GLN A 450 -21.51 -26.40 -11.81
C GLN A 450 -21.84 -24.90 -11.73
N PHE A 451 -20.84 -24.05 -12.01
CA PHE A 451 -20.98 -22.59 -12.05
C PHE A 451 -21.02 -22.10 -13.50
N GLY A 452 -21.98 -21.26 -13.84
CA GLY A 452 -22.18 -20.71 -15.18
C GLY A 452 -22.43 -19.19 -15.16
N LEU A 453 -22.46 -18.60 -16.36
CA LEU A 453 -23.00 -17.26 -16.57
C LEU A 453 -24.24 -17.40 -17.45
N ALA A 454 -25.37 -16.89 -16.97
CA ALA A 454 -26.61 -16.83 -17.72
C ALA A 454 -26.89 -15.40 -18.18
N THR A 455 -27.61 -15.23 -19.28
CA THR A 455 -27.90 -13.91 -19.86
C THR A 455 -29.34 -13.53 -19.58
N VAL A 456 -29.58 -12.47 -18.82
CA VAL A 456 -30.93 -11.91 -18.64
C VAL A 456 -31.35 -11.21 -19.93
N THR A 457 -32.51 -11.58 -20.46
CA THR A 457 -33.11 -11.03 -21.69
C THR A 457 -34.55 -10.61 -21.42
N GLY A 458 -35.19 -9.95 -22.40
CA GLY A 458 -36.61 -9.63 -22.34
C GLY A 458 -37.56 -10.83 -22.28
N LYS A 459 -37.07 -12.04 -22.58
CA LYS A 459 -37.85 -13.28 -22.52
C LYS A 459 -37.67 -14.06 -21.21
N GLY A 460 -36.59 -13.77 -20.46
CA GLY A 460 -36.15 -14.61 -19.34
C GLY A 460 -34.64 -14.62 -19.19
N VAL A 461 -34.14 -15.41 -18.24
CA VAL A 461 -32.71 -15.74 -18.13
C VAL A 461 -32.38 -16.86 -19.10
N VAL A 462 -31.46 -16.63 -20.03
CA VAL A 462 -31.06 -17.61 -21.06
C VAL A 462 -29.78 -18.30 -20.64
N PHE A 463 -29.80 -19.64 -20.62
CA PHE A 463 -28.64 -20.49 -20.35
C PHE A 463 -28.79 -21.86 -21.04
N ASN A 464 -27.76 -22.32 -21.74
CA ASN A 464 -27.78 -23.57 -22.52
C ASN A 464 -29.04 -23.73 -23.39
N ASP A 465 -29.35 -22.69 -24.19
CA ASP A 465 -30.51 -22.62 -25.10
C ASP A 465 -31.89 -22.77 -24.42
N ARG A 466 -31.95 -22.68 -23.09
CA ARG A 466 -33.19 -22.66 -22.31
C ARG A 466 -33.43 -21.30 -21.71
N VAL A 467 -34.70 -20.96 -21.52
CA VAL A 467 -35.15 -19.74 -20.86
C VAL A 467 -35.63 -20.11 -19.46
N TYR A 468 -35.19 -19.38 -18.44
CA TYR A 468 -35.52 -19.60 -17.04
C TYR A 468 -36.18 -18.34 -16.46
N SER A 469 -37.06 -18.54 -15.49
CA SER A 469 -37.72 -17.46 -14.78
C SER A 469 -38.08 -17.87 -13.36
N ASN A 470 -38.34 -16.87 -12.51
CA ASN A 470 -38.97 -17.08 -11.22
C ASN A 470 -39.82 -15.87 -10.82
N THR A 471 -40.54 -16.03 -9.71
CA THR A 471 -41.45 -15.02 -9.20
C THR A 471 -40.74 -13.71 -8.82
N GLN A 472 -39.51 -13.77 -8.29
CA GLN A 472 -38.78 -12.57 -7.87
C GLN A 472 -38.29 -11.74 -9.06
N MET A 473 -37.82 -12.39 -10.12
CA MET A 473 -37.42 -11.72 -11.35
C MET A 473 -38.58 -10.96 -11.98
N ILE A 474 -39.79 -11.54 -11.96
CA ILE A 474 -41.02 -10.88 -12.42
C ILE A 474 -41.37 -9.70 -11.50
N LYS A 475 -41.35 -9.90 -10.18
CA LYS A 475 -41.62 -8.82 -9.21
C LYS A 475 -40.66 -7.64 -9.37
N ASN A 476 -39.40 -7.94 -9.62
CA ASN A 476 -38.33 -6.96 -9.82
C ASN A 476 -38.25 -6.43 -11.27
N GLN A 477 -39.18 -6.82 -12.14
CA GLN A 477 -39.28 -6.35 -13.53
C GLN A 477 -37.99 -6.54 -14.34
N TRP A 478 -37.28 -7.65 -14.12
CA TRP A 478 -36.00 -7.91 -14.78
C TRP A 478 -36.15 -7.96 -16.31
N PHE A 479 -37.24 -8.51 -16.81
CA PHE A 479 -37.44 -8.73 -18.23
C PHE A 479 -37.79 -7.42 -18.95
N GLU A 480 -38.64 -6.60 -18.35
CA GLU A 480 -38.96 -5.25 -18.83
C GLU A 480 -37.72 -4.36 -18.81
N LEU A 481 -36.89 -4.47 -17.77
CA LEU A 481 -35.63 -3.76 -17.70
C LEU A 481 -34.70 -4.20 -18.84
N ALA A 482 -34.56 -5.51 -19.08
CA ALA A 482 -33.74 -6.04 -20.17
C ALA A 482 -34.21 -5.61 -21.56
N LEU A 483 -35.53 -5.47 -21.78
CA LEU A 483 -36.07 -4.90 -23.03
C LEU A 483 -35.67 -3.45 -23.24
N ARG A 484 -35.57 -2.67 -22.15
CA ARG A 484 -35.23 -1.23 -22.22
C ARG A 484 -33.74 -0.98 -22.31
N THR A 485 -32.94 -1.72 -21.55
CA THR A 485 -31.50 -1.46 -21.38
C THR A 485 -30.61 -2.40 -22.17
N GLY A 486 -31.19 -3.40 -22.84
CA GLY A 486 -30.45 -4.53 -23.41
C GLY A 486 -30.21 -5.65 -22.38
N SER A 487 -29.56 -6.72 -22.81
CA SER A 487 -29.25 -7.88 -21.96
C SER A 487 -28.03 -7.67 -21.07
N TRP A 488 -27.96 -8.40 -19.96
CA TRP A 488 -26.78 -8.48 -19.08
C TRP A 488 -26.55 -9.90 -18.60
N THR A 489 -25.35 -10.19 -18.07
CA THR A 489 -25.02 -11.52 -17.55
C THR A 489 -25.08 -11.57 -16.02
N ILE A 490 -25.55 -12.70 -15.49
CA ILE A 490 -25.59 -12.99 -14.05
C ILE A 490 -24.89 -14.32 -13.76
N PRO A 491 -24.21 -14.45 -12.61
CA PRO A 491 -23.67 -15.73 -12.18
C PRO A 491 -24.79 -16.67 -11.73
N ILE A 492 -24.64 -17.94 -12.07
CA ILE A 492 -25.59 -19.00 -11.73
C ILE A 492 -24.87 -20.25 -11.23
N LEU A 493 -25.57 -21.06 -10.44
CA LEU A 493 -25.26 -22.48 -10.25
C LEU A 493 -26.29 -23.32 -11.00
N TYR A 494 -25.85 -24.42 -11.59
CA TYR A 494 -26.72 -25.35 -12.30
C TYR A 494 -26.19 -26.77 -12.16
N ASN A 495 -27.08 -27.75 -12.20
CA ASN A 495 -26.69 -29.16 -12.29
C ASN A 495 -26.73 -29.55 -13.77
N PRO A 496 -25.64 -30.02 -14.42
CA PRO A 496 -25.64 -30.39 -15.83
C PRO A 496 -26.54 -31.59 -16.11
N ASP A 497 -26.79 -32.43 -15.10
CA ASP A 497 -27.70 -33.57 -15.21
C ASP A 497 -29.18 -33.14 -15.05
N GLU A 498 -29.43 -32.00 -14.41
CA GLU A 498 -30.77 -31.45 -14.16
C GLU A 498 -30.88 -30.03 -14.73
N GLY A 499 -31.06 -29.94 -16.05
CA GLY A 499 -31.18 -28.67 -16.77
C GLY A 499 -32.50 -27.91 -16.55
N GLU A 500 -33.30 -28.29 -15.56
CA GLU A 500 -34.60 -27.65 -15.27
C GLU A 500 -34.47 -26.47 -14.29
N HIS A 501 -33.40 -26.41 -13.52
CA HIS A 501 -33.27 -25.45 -12.42
C HIS A 501 -31.91 -24.73 -12.46
N LEU A 502 -31.97 -23.42 -12.22
CA LEU A 502 -30.81 -22.56 -11.97
C LEU A 502 -30.91 -21.97 -10.58
N VAL A 503 -29.78 -21.87 -9.88
CA VAL A 503 -29.66 -21.01 -8.70
C VAL A 503 -29.01 -19.71 -9.13
N LEU A 504 -29.77 -18.63 -9.09
CA LEU A 504 -29.35 -17.28 -9.42
C LEU A 504 -28.73 -16.62 -8.19
N PHE A 505 -27.64 -15.87 -8.38
CA PHE A 505 -27.14 -14.95 -7.36
C PHE A 505 -27.65 -13.55 -7.67
N ASP A 506 -28.65 -13.09 -6.92
CA ASP A 506 -29.14 -11.71 -6.96
C ASP A 506 -28.60 -10.92 -5.75
N THR A 507 -28.64 -9.60 -5.86
CA THR A 507 -28.45 -8.61 -4.80
C THR A 507 -29.28 -8.88 -3.54
N ALA A 508 -30.42 -9.57 -3.66
CA ALA A 508 -31.29 -9.95 -2.54
C ALA A 508 -31.02 -11.34 -1.95
N GLY A 509 -30.16 -12.16 -2.56
CA GLY A 509 -29.85 -13.52 -2.09
C GLY A 509 -29.76 -14.57 -3.21
N LEU A 510 -29.85 -15.84 -2.80
CA LEU A 510 -29.91 -16.99 -3.71
C LEU A 510 -31.37 -17.27 -4.07
N GLU A 511 -31.67 -17.28 -5.36
CA GLU A 511 -33.02 -17.53 -5.86
C GLU A 511 -33.00 -18.71 -6.84
N VAL A 512 -34.03 -19.56 -6.82
CA VAL A 512 -34.14 -20.66 -7.80
C VAL A 512 -34.99 -20.21 -8.98
N ALA A 513 -34.52 -20.42 -10.19
CA ALA A 513 -35.25 -20.19 -11.42
C ALA A 513 -35.46 -21.51 -12.15
N SER A 514 -36.69 -21.74 -12.61
CA SER A 514 -37.07 -22.94 -13.34
C SER A 514 -37.12 -22.66 -14.83
N SER A 515 -36.79 -23.64 -15.65
CA SER A 515 -36.89 -23.52 -17.11
C SER A 515 -38.36 -23.34 -17.50
N ILE A 516 -38.62 -22.36 -18.35
CA ILE A 516 -39.89 -22.19 -19.04
C ILE A 516 -39.86 -23.12 -20.24
N GLU A 517 -40.66 -24.17 -20.21
CA GLU A 517 -40.94 -24.94 -21.42
C GLU A 517 -41.75 -24.06 -22.37
N GLU A 518 -41.33 -23.99 -23.64
CA GLU A 518 -42.18 -23.41 -24.67
C GLU A 518 -43.44 -24.29 -24.77
N GLY A 519 -44.53 -23.82 -24.15
CA GLY A 519 -45.83 -24.43 -24.31
C GLY A 519 -46.23 -24.47 -25.80
N PRO A 520 -47.21 -25.31 -26.16
CA PRO A 520 -47.72 -25.34 -27.54
C PRO A 520 -48.08 -23.93 -27.99
N GLU A 521 -47.72 -23.59 -29.22
CA GLU A 521 -47.96 -22.26 -29.79
C GLU A 521 -49.46 -21.94 -29.70
N ILE A 522 -49.83 -21.09 -28.74
CA ILE A 522 -51.22 -20.73 -28.50
C ILE A 522 -51.61 -19.70 -29.55
N GLU A 523 -52.70 -19.97 -30.27
CA GLU A 523 -53.21 -19.03 -31.26
C GLU A 523 -53.41 -17.64 -30.62
N PRO A 524 -52.88 -16.55 -31.20
CA PRO A 524 -52.86 -15.23 -30.57
C PRO A 524 -54.24 -14.75 -30.08
N ALA A 525 -55.30 -15.12 -30.80
CA ALA A 525 -56.68 -14.80 -30.43
C ALA A 525 -57.11 -15.45 -29.10
N ILE A 526 -56.69 -16.69 -28.84
CA ILE A 526 -56.98 -17.41 -27.59
C ILE A 526 -56.19 -16.75 -26.44
N LEU A 527 -54.93 -16.41 -26.68
CA LEU A 527 -54.08 -15.75 -25.70
C LEU A 527 -54.63 -14.37 -25.32
N GLU A 528 -55.07 -13.59 -26.31
CA GLU A 528 -55.69 -12.28 -26.09
C GLU A 528 -57.01 -12.39 -25.33
N SER A 529 -57.87 -13.36 -25.69
CA SER A 529 -59.12 -13.65 -24.97
C SER A 529 -58.85 -14.04 -23.51
N TYR A 530 -57.83 -14.85 -23.26
CA TYR A 530 -57.41 -15.22 -21.92
C TYR A 530 -56.96 -14.00 -21.10
N TYR A 531 -56.12 -13.13 -21.67
CA TYR A 531 -55.68 -11.91 -20.99
C TYR A 531 -56.83 -10.95 -20.70
N GLN A 532 -57.79 -10.81 -21.62
CA GLN A 532 -59.00 -10.01 -21.41
C GLN A 532 -59.84 -10.56 -20.25
N ALA A 533 -60.04 -11.89 -20.20
CA ALA A 533 -60.76 -12.54 -19.10
C ALA A 533 -60.04 -12.33 -17.76
N LEU A 534 -58.72 -12.44 -17.73
CA LEU A 534 -57.90 -12.27 -16.53
C LEU A 534 -57.93 -10.83 -16.01
N ASN A 535 -57.90 -9.86 -16.91
CA ASN A 535 -58.03 -8.44 -16.56
C ASN A 535 -59.44 -8.13 -16.05
N SER A 536 -60.48 -8.67 -16.69
CA SER A 536 -61.86 -8.53 -16.22
C SER A 536 -62.05 -9.10 -14.80
N LEU A 537 -61.49 -10.28 -14.52
CA LEU A 537 -61.48 -10.87 -13.17
C LEU A 537 -60.74 -10.00 -12.15
N LYS A 538 -59.58 -9.44 -12.51
CA LYS A 538 -58.84 -8.52 -11.63
C LYS A 538 -59.64 -7.27 -11.29
N ASP A 539 -60.38 -6.73 -12.26
CA ASP A 539 -61.21 -5.54 -12.04
C ASP A 539 -62.45 -5.87 -11.18
N GLN A 540 -63.07 -7.03 -11.37
CA GLN A 540 -64.13 -7.52 -10.48
C GLN A 540 -63.63 -7.74 -9.04
N MET A 541 -62.44 -8.31 -8.85
CA MET A 541 -61.84 -8.48 -7.51
C MET A 541 -61.51 -7.15 -6.83
N LYS A 542 -61.19 -6.09 -7.58
CA LYS A 542 -60.99 -4.75 -7.03
C LYS A 542 -62.31 -4.14 -6.55
N LEU A 543 -63.39 -4.34 -7.31
CA LEU A 543 -64.74 -3.89 -6.92
C LEU A 543 -65.25 -4.59 -5.65
N PHE A 544 -64.93 -5.87 -5.46
CA PHE A 544 -65.31 -6.62 -4.24
C PHE A 544 -64.51 -6.25 -2.98
N LYS A 545 -63.37 -5.56 -3.12
CA LYS A 545 -62.54 -5.10 -2.00
C LYS A 545 -62.86 -3.67 -1.56
N GLN A 546 -63.73 -2.97 -2.29
CA GLN A 546 -64.30 -1.67 -1.93
C GLN A 546 -65.63 -1.90 -1.23
#